data_AF-A0A7S4ICP6-F1
#
_entry.id   AF-A0A7S4ICP6-F1
#
_cell.length_a   1.000
_cell.length_b   1.000
_cell.length_c   1.000
_cell.angle_alpha   90.00
_cell.angle_beta   90.00
_cell.angle_gamma   90.00
#
_symmetry.space_group_name_H-M   'P 1'
#
loop_
_entity.id
_entity.type
_entity.pdbx_description
1 polymer ?
#
loop_
_entity_poly.entity_id
_entity_poly.type
_entity_poly.pdbx_seq_one_letter_code
_entity_poly.pdbx_strand_id
1 'polypeptide(L)'
;FELLYRASRDGWQSNCFHSKCDGKGSTLTVVRSTGGFIFGGFADAPWSSSAGYTSSAKAFLFTLQVHSGLAPTKMRLTQNHNCALYSDPSYGPTFGGGNDLRICNSPNQ
;
A
#
# COMPACT_ATOMS: atom_id res chain seq x y z
N PHE A 1 8.55 -7.34 13.73
CA PHE A 1 7.65 -7.23 12.57
C PHE A 1 6.82 -8.49 12.50
N GLU A 2 5.52 -8.36 12.21
CA GLU A 2 4.59 -9.47 12.02
C GLU A 2 4.05 -9.44 10.58
N LEU A 3 3.94 -10.61 9.94
CA LEU A 3 3.37 -10.71 8.59
C LEU A 3 1.85 -10.83 8.67
N LEU A 4 1.14 -9.72 8.46
CA LEU A 4 -0.32 -9.67 8.48
C LEU A 4 -0.96 -10.37 7.26
N TYR A 5 -0.47 -10.05 6.07
CA TYR A 5 -1.05 -10.48 4.79
C TYR A 5 0.03 -10.75 3.74
N ARG A 6 -0.17 -11.80 2.95
CA ARG A 6 0.59 -12.10 1.73
C ARG A 6 -0.37 -12.66 0.68
N ALA A 7 -0.53 -11.96 -0.43
CA ALA A 7 -1.50 -12.33 -1.47
C ALA A 7 -1.37 -13.79 -1.96
N SER A 8 -0.15 -14.29 -2.15
CA SER A 8 0.09 -15.67 -2.58
C SER A 8 -0.23 -16.75 -1.54
N ARG A 9 -0.44 -16.37 -0.27
CA ARG A 9 -0.83 -17.26 0.83
C ARG A 9 -2.30 -17.08 1.20
N ASP A 10 -2.74 -15.83 1.27
CA ASP A 10 -4.01 -15.43 1.89
C ASP A 10 -5.10 -15.09 0.84
N GLY A 11 -4.76 -15.06 -0.44
CA GLY A 11 -5.66 -14.72 -1.55
C GLY A 11 -5.39 -13.33 -2.12
N TRP A 12 -5.70 -13.14 -3.41
CA TRP A 12 -5.41 -11.91 -4.16
C TRP A 12 -6.53 -10.86 -4.12
N GLN A 13 -7.68 -11.20 -3.54
CA GLN A 13 -8.83 -10.32 -3.46
C GLN A 13 -8.59 -9.22 -2.42
N SER A 14 -9.15 -8.03 -2.66
CA SER A 14 -9.06 -6.88 -1.74
C SER A 14 -9.60 -7.20 -0.34
N ASN A 15 -10.64 -8.02 -0.25
CA ASN A 15 -11.21 -8.47 1.03
C ASN A 15 -10.21 -9.31 1.88
N CYS A 16 -9.28 -10.04 1.26
CA CYS A 16 -8.23 -10.79 1.95
C CYS A 16 -7.24 -9.84 2.62
N PHE A 17 -6.91 -8.74 1.95
CA PHE A 17 -6.11 -7.67 2.54
C PHE A 17 -6.85 -7.01 3.71
N HIS A 18 -8.08 -6.53 3.50
CA HIS A 18 -8.84 -5.81 4.52
C HIS A 18 -9.12 -6.67 5.76
N SER A 19 -9.51 -7.93 5.59
CA SER A 19 -9.74 -8.87 6.71
C SER A 19 -8.51 -9.11 7.60
N LYS A 20 -7.30 -8.86 7.08
CA LYS A 20 -6.03 -9.09 7.79
C LYS A 20 -5.38 -7.80 8.30
N CYS A 21 -5.52 -6.70 7.55
CA CYS A 21 -4.75 -5.47 7.75
C CYS A 21 -5.56 -4.32 8.37
N ASP A 22 -6.90 -4.33 8.30
CA ASP A 22 -7.72 -3.26 8.86
C ASP A 22 -7.54 -3.16 10.38
N GLY A 23 -7.45 -1.92 10.88
CA GLY A 23 -7.33 -1.63 12.31
C GLY A 23 -6.01 -2.07 12.97
N LYS A 24 -5.01 -2.56 12.21
CA LYS A 24 -3.73 -3.05 12.75
C LYS A 24 -2.69 -1.97 13.07
N GLY A 25 -3.05 -0.70 12.92
CA GLY A 25 -2.13 0.43 13.10
C GLY A 25 -1.18 0.59 11.90
N SER A 26 0.06 0.98 12.17
CA SER A 26 1.03 1.24 11.11
C SER A 26 1.45 -0.04 10.37
N THR A 27 1.55 0.04 9.04
CA THR A 27 1.88 -1.12 8.19
C THR A 27 2.92 -0.75 7.13
N LEU A 28 3.68 -1.75 6.70
CA LEU A 28 4.58 -1.68 5.55
C LEU A 28 4.04 -2.59 4.45
N THR A 29 3.69 -2.00 3.31
CA THR A 29 3.28 -2.73 2.10
C THR A 29 4.50 -2.94 1.22
N VAL A 30 4.76 -4.18 0.82
CA VAL A 30 5.82 -4.54 -0.13
C VAL A 30 5.19 -5.27 -1.32
N VAL A 31 5.46 -4.78 -2.52
CA VAL A 31 4.93 -5.28 -3.79
C VAL A 31 6.09 -5.75 -4.64
N ARG A 32 5.96 -6.95 -5.20
CA ARG A 32 6.84 -7.48 -6.24
C ARG A 32 6.04 -7.67 -7.51
N SER A 33 6.36 -6.93 -8.57
CA SER A 33 5.68 -7.08 -9.86
C SER A 33 6.24 -8.26 -10.66
N THR A 34 5.50 -8.70 -11.67
CA THR A 34 5.94 -9.73 -12.63
C THR A 34 7.18 -9.32 -13.41
N GLY A 35 7.36 -8.01 -13.60
CA GLY A 35 8.57 -7.46 -14.20
C GLY A 35 9.80 -7.58 -13.32
N GLY A 36 9.69 -7.90 -12.02
CA GLY A 36 10.82 -7.97 -11.09
C GLY A 36 11.10 -6.68 -10.32
N PHE A 37 10.20 -5.70 -10.38
CA PHE A 37 10.30 -4.47 -9.59
C PHE A 37 9.85 -4.74 -8.14
N ILE A 38 10.55 -4.15 -7.17
CA ILE A 38 10.17 -4.17 -5.75
C ILE A 38 9.95 -2.73 -5.29
N PHE A 39 8.73 -2.45 -4.83
CA PHE A 39 8.28 -1.13 -4.40
C PHE A 39 7.16 -1.26 -3.37
N GLY A 40 6.68 -0.15 -2.83
CA GLY A 40 5.56 -0.18 -1.91
C GLY A 40 5.39 1.13 -1.16
N GLY A 41 4.76 1.05 0.00
CA GLY A 41 4.50 2.21 0.85
C GLY A 41 4.41 1.86 2.33
N PHE A 42 4.72 2.84 3.16
CA PHE A 42 4.50 2.79 4.60
C PHE A 42 3.29 3.65 4.95
N ALA A 43 2.38 3.09 5.73
CA ALA A 43 1.23 3.78 6.31
C ALA A 43 1.45 3.85 7.83
N ASP A 44 1.44 5.06 8.41
CA ASP A 44 1.46 5.24 9.87
C ASP A 44 0.05 5.15 10.48
N ALA A 45 -0.99 5.47 9.73
CA ALA A 45 -2.39 5.31 10.11
C ALA A 45 -2.94 3.92 9.73
N PRO A 46 -3.91 3.38 10.49
CA PRO A 46 -4.53 2.10 10.21
C PRO A 46 -5.35 2.13 8.92
N TRP A 47 -5.37 1.00 8.21
CA TRP A 47 -6.34 0.77 7.14
C TRP A 47 -7.76 0.62 7.70
N SER A 48 -8.73 0.93 6.86
CA SER A 48 -10.15 0.73 7.12
C SER A 48 -10.83 0.18 5.86
N SER A 49 -12.13 -0.05 5.95
CA SER A 49 -13.00 -0.40 4.82
C SER A 49 -14.07 0.68 4.62
N SER A 50 -13.71 1.95 4.86
CA SER A 50 -14.66 3.08 4.94
C SER A 50 -14.90 3.81 3.61
N ALA A 51 -14.24 3.41 2.52
CA ALA A 51 -14.27 4.10 1.23
C ALA A 51 -13.88 5.58 1.32
N GLY A 52 -12.93 5.89 2.22
CA GLY A 52 -12.54 7.26 2.56
C GLY A 52 -11.04 7.46 2.61
N TYR A 53 -10.66 8.73 2.53
CA TYR A 53 -9.28 9.15 2.75
C TYR A 53 -8.95 9.18 4.23
N THR A 54 -7.71 8.81 4.56
CA THR A 54 -7.14 8.94 5.89
C THR A 54 -5.90 9.82 5.82
N SER A 55 -5.80 10.74 6.78
CA SER A 55 -4.66 11.63 6.88
C SER A 55 -3.44 10.90 7.41
N SER A 56 -2.26 11.35 7.00
CA SER A 56 -0.99 10.80 7.46
C SER A 56 0.07 11.89 7.52
N ALA A 57 0.91 11.85 8.55
CA ALA A 57 2.08 12.72 8.65
C ALA A 57 3.38 12.03 8.21
N LYS A 58 3.40 10.69 8.22
CA LYS A 58 4.64 9.91 8.05
C LYS A 58 4.56 8.88 6.92
N ALA A 59 3.46 8.82 6.17
CA ALA A 59 3.38 7.94 5.02
C ALA A 59 4.44 8.31 3.98
N PHE A 60 4.88 7.29 3.26
CA PHE A 60 5.82 7.46 2.15
C PHE A 60 5.72 6.27 1.21
N LEU A 61 6.04 6.51 -0.05
CA LEU A 61 6.29 5.45 -1.03
C LEU A 61 7.78 5.15 -1.10
N PHE A 62 8.11 3.97 -1.59
CA PHE A 62 9.50 3.59 -1.82
C PHE A 62 9.66 2.66 -3.01
N THR A 63 10.87 2.65 -3.56
CA THR A 63 11.38 1.63 -4.47
C THR A 63 12.62 0.97 -3.86
N LEU A 64 12.76 -0.34 -4.03
CA LEU A 64 13.94 -1.11 -3.60
C LEU A 64 14.68 -1.73 -4.79
N GLN A 65 13.95 -2.15 -5.81
CA GLN A 65 14.52 -2.78 -7.00
C GLN A 65 13.84 -2.27 -8.26
N VAL A 66 14.65 -1.74 -9.17
CA VAL A 66 14.26 -1.15 -10.46
C VAL A 66 15.32 -1.52 -11.51
N HIS A 67 14.89 -1.86 -12.73
CA HIS A 67 15.78 -2.33 -13.81
C HIS A 67 16.82 -1.28 -14.27
N SER A 68 16.56 0.00 -14.00
CA SER A 68 17.43 1.11 -14.37
C SER A 68 18.68 1.26 -13.49
N GLY A 69 18.88 0.38 -12.49
CA GLY A 69 20.03 0.46 -11.57
C GLY A 69 19.96 1.64 -10.59
N LEU A 70 18.80 2.30 -10.49
CA LEU A 70 18.58 3.37 -9.53
C LEU A 70 18.67 2.83 -8.09
N ALA A 71 19.29 3.62 -7.22
CA ALA A 71 19.34 3.32 -5.79
C ALA A 71 17.92 3.29 -5.19
N PRO A 72 17.71 2.51 -4.11
CA PRO A 72 16.46 2.53 -3.37
C PRO A 72 16.05 3.96 -3.03
N THR A 73 14.83 4.34 -3.40
CA THR A 73 14.36 5.73 -3.27
C THR A 73 13.19 5.78 -2.30
N LYS A 74 13.20 6.77 -1.41
CA LYS A 74 12.10 7.08 -0.49
C LYS A 74 11.41 8.35 -0.94
N MET A 75 10.13 8.24 -1.28
CA MET A 75 9.27 9.33 -1.75
C MET A 75 8.36 9.75 -0.59
N ARG A 76 8.72 10.85 0.08
CA ARG A 76 7.96 11.41 1.20
C ARG A 76 6.70 12.11 0.69
N LEU A 77 5.70 12.24 1.57
CA LEU A 77 4.56 13.14 1.32
C LEU A 77 5.08 14.56 1.01
N THR A 78 4.56 15.15 -0.06
CA THR A 78 4.95 16.49 -0.52
C THR A 78 3.81 17.50 -0.36
N GLN A 79 2.55 17.06 -0.47
CA GLN A 79 1.36 17.92 -0.44
C GLN A 79 0.14 17.16 0.11
N ASN A 80 -0.88 17.90 0.56
CA ASN A 80 -2.19 17.43 1.03
C ASN A 80 -2.17 16.12 1.87
N HIS A 81 -1.72 16.26 3.11
CA HIS A 81 -1.61 15.15 4.06
C HIS A 81 -2.96 14.53 4.45
N ASN A 82 -4.10 15.14 4.09
CA ASN A 82 -5.44 14.64 4.39
C ASN A 82 -5.88 13.49 3.48
N CYS A 83 -5.26 13.37 2.31
CA CYS A 83 -5.57 12.35 1.30
C CYS A 83 -4.43 11.34 1.12
N ALA A 84 -3.67 11.06 2.17
CA ALA A 84 -2.44 10.29 2.08
C ALA A 84 -2.67 8.77 1.91
N LEU A 85 -3.75 8.24 2.48
CA LEU A 85 -4.18 6.85 2.35
C LEU A 85 -5.64 6.79 1.91
N TYR A 86 -6.01 5.78 1.13
CA TYR A 86 -7.39 5.54 0.74
C TYR A 86 -7.81 4.09 1.02
N SER A 87 -8.97 3.92 1.62
CA SER A 87 -9.40 2.68 2.27
C SER A 87 -10.77 2.19 1.75
N ASP A 88 -10.87 1.99 0.45
CA ASP A 88 -12.06 1.39 -0.18
C ASP A 88 -11.99 -0.14 -0.09
N PRO A 89 -13.04 -0.82 0.40
CA PRO A 89 -13.03 -2.28 0.59
C PRO A 89 -12.85 -3.08 -0.71
N SER A 90 -13.10 -2.47 -1.86
CA SER A 90 -12.85 -3.08 -3.17
C SER A 90 -11.40 -2.90 -3.64
N TYR A 91 -10.57 -2.12 -2.95
CA TYR A 91 -9.17 -1.85 -3.30
C TYR A 91 -8.24 -2.57 -2.32
N GLY A 92 -7.00 -2.82 -2.74
CA GLY A 92 -5.93 -3.17 -1.81
C GLY A 92 -5.33 -1.92 -1.16
N PRO A 93 -4.10 -2.02 -0.61
CA PRO A 93 -3.41 -0.85 -0.06
C PRO A 93 -3.28 0.25 -1.11
N THR A 94 -3.72 1.46 -0.73
CA THR A 94 -3.77 2.62 -1.62
C THR A 94 -3.21 3.87 -0.94
N PHE A 95 -2.30 4.57 -1.63
CA PHE A 95 -1.57 5.74 -1.16
C PHE A 95 -1.76 6.91 -2.12
N GLY A 96 -1.81 8.12 -1.57
CA GLY A 96 -1.85 9.38 -2.32
C GLY A 96 -3.25 9.82 -2.76
N GLY A 97 -3.46 11.14 -2.84
CA GLY A 97 -4.72 11.73 -3.31
C GLY A 97 -4.86 11.54 -4.82
N GLY A 98 -5.90 10.84 -5.25
CA GLY A 98 -6.02 10.42 -6.66
C GLY A 98 -5.26 9.12 -7.01
N ASN A 99 -4.68 8.45 -6.00
CA ASN A 99 -3.98 7.15 -6.06
C ASN A 99 -2.59 7.18 -6.74
N ASP A 100 -1.56 7.63 -6.01
CA ASP A 100 -0.15 7.51 -6.43
C ASP A 100 0.29 6.04 -6.54
N LEU A 101 -0.18 5.20 -5.62
CA LEU A 101 -0.03 3.75 -5.66
C LEU A 101 -1.34 3.10 -5.24
N ARG A 102 -1.91 2.25 -6.10
CA ARG A 102 -3.07 1.41 -5.79
C ARG A 102 -2.82 -0.01 -6.23
N ILE A 103 -3.07 -0.96 -5.33
CA ILE A 103 -3.19 -2.37 -5.69
C ILE A 103 -4.67 -2.66 -5.96
N CYS A 104 -5.02 -3.01 -7.20
CA CYS A 104 -6.39 -3.35 -7.56
C CYS A 104 -6.82 -4.71 -6.97
N ASN A 105 -8.12 -4.98 -6.98
CA ASN A 105 -8.64 -6.30 -6.63
C ASN A 105 -8.10 -7.35 -7.61
N SER A 106 -7.63 -8.48 -7.08
CA SER A 106 -7.11 -9.60 -7.87
C SER A 106 -6.05 -9.19 -8.90
N PRO A 107 -4.94 -8.52 -8.50
CA PRO A 107 -3.99 -7.90 -9.43
C PRO A 107 -3.09 -8.90 -10.19
N ASN A 108 -3.27 -10.19 -9.95
CA ASN A 108 -2.48 -11.29 -10.52
C ASN A 108 -3.40 -12.44 -10.98
N GLN A 109 -4.63 -12.11 -11.39
CA GLN A 109 -5.56 -13.01 -12.07
C GLN A 109 -5.73 -12.57 -13.52
#